data_AF-A0A7C6T645-F1
#
_entry.id   AF-A0A7C6T645-F1
#
_cell.length_a   1.000
_cell.length_b   1.000
_cell.length_c   1.000
_cell.angle_alpha   90.00
_cell.angle_beta   90.00
_cell.angle_gamma   90.00
#
_symmetry.space_group_name_H-M   'P 1'
#
loop_
_entity.id
_entity.type
_entity.pdbx_description
1 polymer ?
#
loop_
_entity_poly.entity_id
_entity_poly.type
_entity_poly.pdbx_seq_one_letter_code
_entity_poly.pdbx_strand_id
1 'polypeptide(L)'
;MFIGAVFGALAVLVGAFAAHGLKNTLSAESLAVMQTAVLYQFIHALALLLVSMLASDRASRALSYAAIFFTAGVLLFSGSLYVLVLTPFKPGLFTPLGGSLLVLGWLSVAYSAWRAK
;
A
#
# COMPACT_ATOMS: atom_id res chain seq x y z
N MET A 1 -3.29 -13.71 0.07
CA MET A 1 -3.66 -13.60 -1.35
C MET A 1 -4.88 -12.70 -1.56
N PHE A 2 -5.99 -12.97 -0.88
CA PHE A 2 -7.22 -12.16 -0.95
C PHE A 2 -6.99 -10.64 -0.79
N ILE A 3 -6.35 -10.20 0.30
CA ILE A 3 -6.11 -8.76 0.56
C ILE A 3 -5.29 -8.11 -0.56
N GLY A 4 -4.22 -8.76 -1.02
CA GLY A 4 -3.42 -8.26 -2.14
C GLY A 4 -4.24 -8.10 -3.42
N ALA A 5 -5.11 -9.07 -3.74
CA ALA A 5 -6.00 -8.96 -4.91
C ALA A 5 -7.00 -7.81 -4.78
N VAL A 6 -7.62 -7.65 -3.60
CA VAL A 6 -8.57 -6.55 -3.33
C VAL A 6 -7.88 -5.19 -3.43
N PHE A 7 -6.70 -5.04 -2.82
CA PHE A 7 -5.94 -3.79 -2.91
C PHE A 7 -5.49 -3.49 -4.34
N GLY A 8 -5.09 -4.50 -5.12
CA GLY A 8 -4.75 -4.34 -6.53
C GLY A 8 -5.95 -3.84 -7.34
N ALA A 9 -7.11 -4.48 -7.19
CA ALA A 9 -8.34 -4.08 -7.87
C ALA A 9 -8.76 -2.65 -7.51
N LEU A 10 -8.72 -2.30 -6.22
CA LEU A 10 -9.05 -0.95 -5.76
C LEU A 10 -8.06 0.09 -6.28
N ALA A 11 -6.77 -0.21 -6.34
CA ALA A 11 -5.77 0.71 -6.88
C ALA A 11 -5.99 0.97 -8.39
N VAL A 12 -6.37 -0.06 -9.16
CA VAL A 12 -6.76 0.13 -10.57
C VAL A 12 -7.99 1.02 -10.70
N LEU A 13 -9.04 0.76 -9.92
CA LEU A 13 -10.27 1.56 -9.94
C LEU A 13 -10.00 3.02 -9.58
N VAL A 14 -9.30 3.26 -8.47
CA VAL A 14 -8.99 4.61 -7.98
C VAL A 14 -8.02 5.31 -8.93
N GLY A 15 -7.04 4.62 -9.49
CA GLY A 15 -6.09 5.16 -10.47
C GLY A 15 -6.78 5.60 -11.76
N ALA A 16 -7.68 4.77 -12.31
CA ALA A 16 -8.46 5.12 -13.49
C ALA A 16 -9.38 6.32 -13.22
N PHE A 17 -10.04 6.34 -12.06
CA PHE A 17 -10.89 7.46 -11.66
C PHE A 17 -10.09 8.75 -11.48
N ALA A 18 -8.89 8.70 -10.89
CA ALA A 18 -8.02 9.86 -10.76
C ALA A 18 -7.56 10.40 -12.13
N ALA A 19 -7.14 9.51 -13.05
CA ALA A 19 -6.59 9.88 -14.35
C ALA A 19 -7.65 10.42 -15.34
N HIS A 20 -8.88 9.94 -15.26
CA HIS A 20 -9.95 10.29 -16.22
C HIS A 20 -11.08 11.11 -15.60
N GLY A 21 -11.49 10.79 -14.37
CA GLY A 21 -12.62 11.44 -13.70
C GLY A 21 -12.25 12.71 -12.92
N LEU A 22 -11.02 12.81 -12.40
CA LEU A 22 -10.61 13.91 -11.51
C LEU A 22 -9.53 14.84 -12.09
N LYS A 23 -8.98 14.53 -13.27
CA LYS A 23 -7.84 15.26 -13.84
C LYS A 23 -8.10 16.77 -14.05
N ASN A 24 -9.34 17.14 -14.37
CA ASN A 24 -9.72 18.54 -14.62
C ASN A 24 -10.30 19.24 -13.38
N THR A 25 -10.54 18.51 -12.28
CA THR A 25 -11.11 19.05 -11.05
C THR A 25 -10.07 19.25 -9.95
N LEU A 26 -9.05 18.40 -9.92
CA LEU A 26 -7.96 18.50 -8.95
C LEU A 26 -6.84 19.43 -9.45
N SER A 27 -6.18 20.10 -8.52
CA SER A 27 -4.90 20.76 -8.81
C SER A 27 -3.85 19.72 -9.22
N ALA A 28 -2.84 20.14 -9.97
CA ALA A 28 -1.73 19.27 -10.37
C ALA A 28 -1.03 18.60 -9.16
N GLU A 29 -0.89 19.35 -8.05
CA GLU A 29 -0.34 18.83 -6.80
C GLU A 29 -1.22 17.75 -6.19
N SER A 30 -2.54 17.99 -6.08
CA SER A 30 -3.48 17.01 -5.52
C SER A 30 -3.55 15.74 -6.37
N LEU A 31 -3.49 15.88 -7.70
CA LEU A 31 -3.43 14.75 -8.61
C LEU A 31 -2.14 13.93 -8.42
N ALA A 32 -0.99 14.59 -8.23
CA ALA A 32 0.28 13.91 -7.96
C ALA A 32 0.27 13.16 -6.62
N VAL A 33 -0.34 13.75 -5.58
CA VAL A 33 -0.55 13.06 -4.28
C VAL A 33 -1.44 11.83 -4.45
N MET A 34 -2.53 11.97 -5.20
CA MET A 34 -3.45 10.86 -5.50
C MET A 34 -2.75 9.71 -6.25
N GLN A 35 -1.93 10.04 -7.25
CA GLN A 35 -1.13 9.07 -7.99
C GLN A 35 -0.09 8.38 -7.11
N THR A 36 0.55 9.11 -6.19
CA THR A 36 1.47 8.53 -5.21
C THR A 36 0.75 7.51 -4.32
N ALA A 37 -0.44 7.84 -3.83
CA ALA A 37 -1.24 6.95 -3.00
C ALA A 37 -1.62 5.65 -3.74
N VAL A 38 -2.07 5.76 -5.00
CA VAL A 38 -2.38 4.61 -5.87
C VAL A 38 -1.14 3.75 -6.13
N LEU A 39 -0.01 4.37 -6.46
CA LEU A 39 1.24 3.67 -6.72
C LEU A 39 1.68 2.84 -5.52
N TYR A 40 1.70 3.44 -4.32
CA TYR A 40 2.08 2.74 -3.11
C TYR A 40 1.09 1.62 -2.75
N GLN A 41 -0.22 1.82 -2.96
CA GLN A 41 -1.20 0.76 -2.76
C GLN A 41 -0.95 -0.41 -3.71
N PHE A 42 -0.73 -0.14 -5.00
CA PHE A 42 -0.56 -1.18 -6.01
C PHE A 42 0.74 -1.97 -5.81
N ILE A 43 1.86 -1.30 -5.52
CA ILE A 43 3.15 -1.95 -5.22
C ILE A 43 3.01 -2.93 -4.05
N HIS A 44 2.36 -2.50 -2.97
CA HIS A 44 2.22 -3.33 -1.77
C HIS A 44 1.11 -4.38 -1.90
N ALA A 45 0.14 -4.18 -2.78
CA ALA A 45 -0.79 -5.23 -3.22
C ALA A 45 -0.03 -6.38 -3.90
N LEU A 46 0.87 -6.06 -4.84
CA LEU A 46 1.73 -7.06 -5.49
C LEU A 46 2.68 -7.72 -4.48
N ALA A 47 3.27 -6.95 -3.56
CA ALA A 47 4.09 -7.49 -2.49
C ALA A 47 3.30 -8.47 -1.60
N LEU A 48 2.05 -8.17 -1.26
CA LEU A 48 1.17 -9.08 -0.51
C LEU A 48 0.86 -10.38 -1.26
N LEU A 49 0.68 -10.33 -2.58
CA LEU A 49 0.54 -11.53 -3.41
C LEU A 49 1.80 -12.39 -3.34
N LEU A 50 2.98 -11.79 -3.55
CA LEU A 50 4.27 -12.49 -3.48
C LEU A 50 4.55 -13.06 -2.09
N VAL A 51 4.32 -12.29 -1.02
CA VAL A 51 4.45 -12.76 0.36
C VAL A 51 3.53 -13.94 0.63
N SER A 52 2.30 -13.92 0.09
CA SER A 52 1.38 -15.05 0.23
C SER A 52 1.88 -16.29 -0.46
N MET A 53 2.42 -16.16 -1.68
CA MET A 53 3.00 -17.29 -2.42
C MET A 53 4.21 -17.87 -1.66
N LEU A 54 5.13 -17.01 -1.22
CA LEU A 54 6.30 -17.43 -0.45
C LEU A 54 5.93 -18.09 0.89
N ALA A 55 4.83 -17.66 1.53
CA ALA A 55 4.37 -18.23 2.78
C ALA A 55 3.68 -19.59 2.61
N SER A 56 3.15 -19.89 1.42
CA SER A 56 2.59 -21.21 1.10
C SER A 56 3.66 -22.29 1.07
N ASP A 57 4.86 -21.96 0.57
CA ASP A 57 5.96 -22.92 0.45
C ASP A 57 6.77 -23.08 1.74
N ARG A 58 6.72 -22.07 2.64
CA ARG A 58 7.47 -22.07 3.90
C ARG A 58 6.77 -21.29 5.01
N ALA A 59 6.62 -21.93 6.16
CA ALA A 59 6.16 -21.26 7.36
C ALA A 59 7.23 -20.28 7.88
N SER A 60 7.00 -18.98 7.72
CA SER A 60 7.87 -17.91 8.24
C SER A 60 7.05 -16.84 8.96
N ARG A 61 7.28 -16.69 10.27
CA ARG A 61 6.64 -15.61 11.06
C ARG A 61 6.98 -14.23 10.52
N ALA A 62 8.17 -14.07 9.95
CA ALA A 62 8.58 -12.82 9.32
C ALA A 62 7.74 -12.49 8.08
N LEU A 63 7.34 -13.48 7.28
CA LEU A 63 6.38 -13.26 6.18
C LEU A 63 4.98 -12.90 6.69
N SER A 64 4.54 -13.49 7.81
CA SER A 64 3.28 -13.10 8.46
C SER A 64 3.30 -11.63 8.93
N TYR A 65 4.40 -11.20 9.56
CA TYR A 65 4.59 -9.80 9.94
C TYR A 65 4.66 -8.87 8.72
N ALA A 66 5.35 -9.28 7.65
CA ALA A 66 5.37 -8.53 6.40
C ALA A 66 3.95 -8.28 5.86
N ALA A 67 3.10 -9.31 5.85
CA ALA A 67 1.73 -9.17 5.40
C ALA A 67 0.90 -8.21 6.26
N ILE A 68 1.06 -8.28 7.59
CA ILE A 68 0.37 -7.36 8.53
C ILE A 68 0.83 -5.92 8.29
N PHE A 69 2.15 -5.70 8.21
CA PHE A 69 2.74 -4.38 8.03
C PHE A 69 2.40 -3.76 6.68
N PHE A 70 2.42 -4.52 5.58
CA PHE A 70 1.96 -4.01 4.29
C PHE A 70 0.46 -3.69 4.31
N THR A 71 -0.36 -4.54 4.93
CA THR A 71 -1.80 -4.30 5.00
C THR A 71 -2.12 -3.02 5.76
N ALA A 72 -1.61 -2.90 6.99
CA ALA A 72 -1.81 -1.72 7.81
C ALA A 72 -1.15 -0.47 7.20
N GLY A 73 0.05 -0.62 6.64
CA GLY A 73 0.77 0.45 5.97
C GLY A 73 0.04 1.02 4.77
N VAL A 74 -0.58 0.19 3.92
CA VAL A 74 -1.41 0.66 2.79
C VAL A 74 -2.64 1.42 3.30
N LEU A 75 -3.35 0.89 4.29
CA LEU A 75 -4.53 1.55 4.84
C LEU A 75 -4.18 2.92 5.44
N LEU A 76 -3.06 3.03 6.16
CA LEU A 76 -2.64 4.27 6.80
C LEU A 76 -1.94 5.25 5.85
N PHE A 77 -1.12 4.78 4.91
CA PHE A 77 -0.37 5.62 3.97
C PHE A 77 -1.22 6.01 2.76
N SER A 78 -1.68 5.03 1.98
CA SER A 78 -2.47 5.31 0.78
C SER A 78 -3.85 5.81 1.14
N GLY A 79 -4.49 5.20 2.14
CA GLY A 79 -5.81 5.62 2.61
C GLY A 79 -5.83 7.06 3.13
N SER A 80 -4.81 7.48 3.90
CA SER A 80 -4.73 8.88 4.37
C SER A 80 -4.55 9.85 3.20
N LEU A 81 -3.71 9.54 2.22
CA LEU A 81 -3.50 10.41 1.06
C LEU A 81 -4.77 10.53 0.20
N TYR A 82 -5.58 9.46 0.09
CA TYR A 82 -6.89 9.55 -0.54
C TYR A 82 -7.84 10.48 0.22
N VAL A 83 -7.89 10.36 1.55
CA VAL A 83 -8.71 11.23 2.40
C VAL A 83 -8.25 12.69 2.29
N LEU A 84 -6.94 12.93 2.27
CA LEU A 84 -6.34 14.26 2.13
C LEU A 84 -6.76 14.95 0.82
N VAL A 85 -6.89 14.19 -0.27
CA VAL A 85 -7.24 14.72 -1.60
C VAL A 85 -8.75 14.87 -1.77
N LEU A 86 -9.54 13.90 -1.29
CA LEU A 86 -10.97 13.80 -1.59
C LEU A 86 -11.86 14.50 -0.56
N THR A 87 -11.31 14.92 0.59
CA THR A 87 -12.07 15.49 1.70
C THR A 87 -11.33 16.68 2.31
N PRO A 88 -11.98 17.55 3.10
CA PRO A 88 -11.28 18.63 3.81
C PRO A 88 -10.46 18.13 5.01
N PHE A 89 -10.50 16.84 5.35
CA PHE A 89 -9.80 16.30 6.51
C PHE A 89 -8.29 16.21 6.27
N LYS A 90 -7.51 16.60 7.27
CA LYS A 90 -6.04 16.54 7.24
C LYS A 90 -5.55 15.38 8.12
N PRO A 91 -5.15 14.23 7.54
CA PRO A 91 -4.87 13.02 8.29
C PRO A 91 -3.53 13.04 9.07
N GLY A 92 -2.79 14.14 9.06
CA GLY A 92 -1.64 14.35 9.95
C GLY A 92 -0.64 13.19 9.94
N LEU A 93 -0.42 12.58 11.11
CA LEU A 93 0.61 11.57 11.33
C LEU A 93 0.28 10.17 10.77
N PHE A 94 -0.92 9.95 10.20
CA PHE A 94 -1.26 8.65 9.62
C PHE A 94 -0.37 8.30 8.42
N THR A 95 -0.05 9.27 7.57
CA THR A 95 0.83 9.05 6.42
C THR A 95 2.24 8.60 6.84
N PRO A 96 2.99 9.34 7.69
CA PRO A 96 4.32 8.89 8.10
C PRO A 96 4.28 7.57 8.89
N LEU A 97 3.28 7.35 9.74
CA LEU A 97 3.11 6.07 10.44
C LEU A 97 2.90 4.91 9.45
N GLY A 98 2.04 5.10 8.46
CA GLY A 98 1.83 4.13 7.38
C GLY A 98 3.12 3.85 6.61
N GLY A 99 3.89 4.88 6.27
CA GLY A 99 5.18 4.75 5.62
C GLY A 99 6.18 3.92 6.44
N SER A 100 6.25 4.14 7.76
CA SER A 100 7.08 3.32 8.65
C SER A 100 6.66 1.86 8.67
N LEU A 101 5.35 1.57 8.65
CA LEU A 101 4.87 0.19 8.56
C LEU A 101 5.26 -0.46 7.22
N LEU A 102 5.13 0.27 6.10
CA LEU A 102 5.57 -0.24 4.79
C LEU A 102 7.07 -0.60 4.80
N VAL A 103 7.91 0.24 5.42
CA VAL A 103 9.34 -0.06 5.62
C VAL A 103 9.53 -1.33 6.45
N LEU A 104 8.85 -1.47 7.60
CA LEU A 104 8.92 -2.67 8.43
C LEU A 104 8.46 -3.93 7.70
N GLY A 105 7.49 -3.81 6.80
CA GLY A 105 7.06 -4.89 5.92
C GLY A 105 8.18 -5.39 5.02
N TRP A 106 8.87 -4.48 4.33
CA TRP A 106 10.02 -4.84 3.48
C TRP A 106 11.19 -5.41 4.28
N LEU A 107 11.50 -4.84 5.45
CA LEU A 107 12.53 -5.36 6.34
C LEU A 107 12.21 -6.79 6.81
N SER A 108 10.92 -7.09 7.05
CA SER A 108 10.47 -8.43 7.41
C SER A 108 10.65 -9.43 6.26
N VAL A 109 10.39 -9.02 5.02
CA VAL A 109 10.69 -9.84 3.82
C VAL A 109 12.20 -10.10 3.70
N ALA A 110 13.02 -9.04 3.82
CA ALA A 110 14.48 -9.14 3.76
C ALA A 110 15.04 -10.07 4.84
N TYR A 111 14.57 -9.93 6.08
CA TYR A 111 14.94 -10.81 7.19
C TYR A 111 14.54 -12.26 6.92
N SER A 112 13.33 -12.49 6.40
CA SER A 112 12.89 -13.84 6.03
C SER A 112 13.73 -14.45 4.91
N ALA A 113 14.24 -13.66 3.97
CA ALA A 113 15.12 -14.13 2.91
C ALA A 113 16.52 -14.46 3.45
N TRP A 114 17.07 -13.60 4.30
CA TRP A 114 18.37 -13.82 4.94
C TRP A 114 18.40 -15.09 5.80
N ARG A 115 17.31 -15.39 6.53
CA ARG A 115 17.18 -16.60 7.36
C ARG A 115 16.94 -17.89 6.57
N ALA A 116 16.62 -17.80 5.28
CA ALA A 116 16.39 -18.95 4.41
C ALA A 116 17.65 -19.36 3.63
N LYS A 117 18.73 -18.60 3.78
CA LYS A 117 20.08 -18.95 3.31
C LYS A 117 20.76 -19.85 4.34
#